data_AF-A0AA40AB59-F1
#
_entry.id   AF-A0AA40AB59-F1
#
_cell.length_a   1.000
_cell.length_b   1.000
_cell.length_c   1.000
_cell.angle_alpha   90.00
_cell.angle_beta   90.00
_cell.angle_gamma   90.00
#
_symmetry.space_group_name_H-M   'P 1'
#
loop_
_entity.id
_entity.type
_entity.pdbx_description
1 polymer ?
#
loop_
_entity_poly.entity_id
_entity_poly.type
_entity_poly.pdbx_seq_one_letter_code
_entity_poly.pdbx_strand_id
1 'polypeptide(L)'
;MTTSAAVIAALYQDMGGQVRESVINGIWYEALRIQFPSPAFIIAPEYYTPLGTRVDLCVLERVPGGPRPVFAFEGKQGPMNQTQWTADVGQAAGYISQMTPLHNGRRYGMLASGDGFIILEYTPGGGQNQVLKVTGANLASAYNTTPWDAYAQRANVDAIVGAIAQVVAHTA
;
A
#
# COMPACT_ATOMS: atom_id res chain seq x y z
N MET A 1 18.64 -9.91 3.36
CA MET A 1 18.22 -8.64 2.76
C MET A 1 17.48 -7.85 3.82
N THR A 2 17.81 -6.58 4.00
CA THR A 2 17.07 -5.67 4.89
C THR A 2 15.72 -5.37 4.25
N THR A 3 14.62 -5.53 4.99
CA THR A 3 13.28 -5.25 4.46
C THR A 3 13.01 -3.75 4.43
N SER A 4 12.12 -3.30 3.56
CA SER A 4 11.71 -1.89 3.47
C SER A 4 11.23 -1.33 4.81
N ALA A 5 10.51 -2.13 5.60
CA ALA A 5 10.08 -1.76 6.95
C ALA A 5 11.25 -1.54 7.92
N ALA A 6 12.32 -2.36 7.82
CA ALA A 6 13.50 -2.19 8.67
C ALA A 6 14.31 -0.93 8.31
N VAL A 7 14.35 -0.55 7.02
CA VAL A 7 14.94 0.72 6.58
C VAL A 7 14.17 1.91 7.13
N ILE A 8 12.82 1.86 7.10
CA ILE A 8 11.97 2.91 7.65
C ILE A 8 12.20 3.05 9.17
N ALA A 9 12.18 1.93 9.90
CA ALA A 9 12.41 1.94 11.34
C ALA A 9 13.78 2.54 11.72
N ALA A 10 14.84 2.22 10.97
CA ALA A 10 16.17 2.80 11.17
C ALA A 10 16.18 4.32 10.91
N LEU A 11 15.54 4.78 9.83
CA LEU A 11 15.45 6.21 9.51
C LEU A 11 14.65 6.99 10.57
N TYR A 12 13.62 6.38 11.15
CA TYR A 12 12.89 6.99 12.28
C TYR A 12 13.78 7.17 13.51
N GLN A 13 14.68 6.23 13.78
CA GLN A 13 15.66 6.34 14.87
C GLN A 13 16.69 7.43 14.57
N ASP A 14 17.25 7.44 13.36
CA ASP A 14 18.30 8.39 12.95
C ASP A 14 17.78 9.84 12.88
N MET A 15 16.50 10.04 12.56
CA MET A 15 15.86 11.35 12.42
C MET A 15 15.10 11.79 13.68
N GLY A 16 15.34 11.16 14.83
CA GLY A 16 14.73 11.56 16.11
C GLY A 16 13.20 11.52 16.11
N GLY A 17 12.60 10.59 15.36
CA GLY A 17 11.15 10.43 15.26
C GLY A 17 10.44 11.40 14.29
N GLN A 18 11.16 12.28 13.60
CA GLN A 18 10.58 13.30 12.71
C GLN A 18 10.91 13.04 11.23
N VAL A 19 10.48 11.90 10.70
CA VAL A 19 10.57 11.62 9.26
C VAL A 19 9.39 12.28 8.55
N ARG A 20 9.68 13.17 7.59
CA ARG A 20 8.64 13.83 6.77
C ARG A 20 7.96 12.83 5.85
N GLU A 21 6.68 13.05 5.54
CA GLU A 21 5.89 12.18 4.65
C GLU A 21 6.55 11.97 3.29
N SER A 22 7.16 13.01 2.71
CA SER A 22 7.90 12.88 1.44
C SER A 22 9.08 11.91 1.49
N VAL A 23 9.73 11.76 2.64
CA VAL A 23 10.80 10.77 2.84
C VAL A 23 10.22 9.36 2.94
N ILE A 24 9.09 9.20 3.64
CA ILE A 24 8.35 7.93 3.72
C ILE A 24 7.93 7.48 2.32
N ASN A 25 7.34 8.40 1.54
CA ASN A 25 6.94 8.15 0.16
C ASN A 25 8.15 7.78 -0.71
N GLY A 26 9.31 8.43 -0.51
CA GLY A 26 10.55 8.07 -1.19
C GLY A 26 11.05 6.64 -0.90
N ILE A 27 10.96 6.18 0.35
CA ILE A 27 11.35 4.81 0.71
C ILE A 27 10.39 3.79 0.11
N TRP A 28 9.09 4.08 0.18
CA TRP A 28 8.08 3.20 -0.42
C TRP A 28 8.13 3.17 -1.93
N TYR A 29 8.51 4.28 -2.58
CA TYR A 29 8.83 4.29 -4.00
C TYR A 29 9.93 3.27 -4.35
N GLU A 30 11.01 3.23 -3.56
CA GLU A 30 12.10 2.27 -3.74
C GLU A 30 11.67 0.81 -3.46
N ALA A 31 10.77 0.58 -2.51
CA ALA A 31 10.19 -0.74 -2.26
C ALA A 31 9.31 -1.20 -3.43
N LEU A 32 8.43 -0.30 -3.90
CA LEU A 32 7.50 -0.58 -4.98
C LEU A 32 8.22 -0.84 -6.30
N ARG A 33 9.30 -0.10 -6.63
CA ARG A 33 10.01 -0.29 -7.92
C ARG A 33 10.71 -1.65 -8.03
N ILE A 34 11.04 -2.29 -6.91
CA ILE A 34 11.61 -3.64 -6.89
C ILE A 34 10.56 -4.66 -7.33
N GLN A 35 9.31 -4.46 -6.89
CA GLN A 35 8.21 -5.39 -7.14
C GLN A 35 7.48 -5.08 -8.45
N PHE A 36 7.43 -3.81 -8.85
CA PHE A 36 6.84 -3.31 -10.08
C PHE A 36 7.92 -2.70 -10.98
N PRO A 37 8.74 -3.53 -11.65
CA PRO A 37 9.88 -3.06 -12.40
C PRO A 37 9.48 -2.39 -13.73
N SER A 38 10.24 -1.35 -14.09
CA SER A 38 10.25 -0.80 -15.44
C SER A 38 10.81 -1.83 -16.45
N PRO A 39 10.35 -1.87 -17.71
CA PRO A 39 9.40 -0.94 -18.33
C PRO A 39 7.95 -1.44 -18.30
N ALA A 40 7.63 -2.50 -17.56
CA ALA A 40 6.26 -2.99 -17.44
C ALA A 40 5.40 -2.05 -16.59
N PHE A 41 6.01 -1.39 -15.60
CA PHE A 41 5.33 -0.51 -14.68
C PHE A 41 5.96 0.89 -14.62
N ILE A 42 5.15 1.87 -14.24
CA ILE A 42 5.54 3.24 -13.89
C ILE A 42 5.04 3.50 -12.47
N ILE A 43 5.86 4.08 -11.60
CA ILE A 43 5.39 4.60 -10.31
C ILE A 43 5.25 6.10 -10.46
N ALA A 44 4.01 6.58 -10.42
CA ALA A 44 3.65 7.98 -10.57
C ALA A 44 3.43 8.60 -9.18
N PRO A 45 4.29 9.52 -8.72
CA PRO A 45 4.02 10.30 -7.53
C PRO A 45 2.90 11.31 -7.80
N GLU A 46 2.10 11.63 -6.78
CA GLU A 46 1.06 12.68 -6.84
C GLU A 46 0.04 12.45 -7.97
N TYR A 47 -0.30 11.19 -8.23
CA TYR A 47 -1.15 10.80 -9.35
C TYR A 47 -2.61 11.18 -9.10
N TYR A 48 -3.25 11.80 -10.11
CA TYR A 48 -4.69 12.05 -10.09
C TYR A 48 -5.44 10.84 -10.65
N THR A 49 -6.29 10.24 -9.83
CA THR A 49 -7.18 9.16 -10.20
C THR A 49 -8.22 9.61 -11.24
N PRO A 50 -8.92 8.67 -11.91
CA PRO A 50 -9.97 9.01 -12.87
C PRO A 50 -11.11 9.87 -12.28
N LEU A 51 -11.34 9.85 -10.96
CA LEU A 51 -12.32 10.71 -10.30
C LEU A 51 -11.72 12.01 -9.73
N GLY A 52 -10.50 12.36 -10.14
CA GLY A 52 -9.86 13.63 -9.77
C GLY A 52 -9.26 13.67 -8.36
N THR A 53 -9.07 12.51 -7.71
CA THR A 53 -8.46 12.46 -6.39
C THR A 53 -6.95 12.22 -6.50
N ARG A 54 -6.15 12.90 -5.70
CA ARG A 54 -4.69 12.76 -5.73
C ARG A 54 -4.24 11.70 -4.72
N VAL A 55 -3.38 10.79 -5.15
CA VAL A 55 -2.72 9.77 -4.29
C VAL A 55 -1.23 10.04 -4.21
N ASP A 56 -0.59 9.66 -3.10
CA ASP A 56 0.84 9.92 -2.88
C ASP A 56 1.72 9.20 -3.91
N LEU A 57 1.48 7.90 -4.11
CA LEU A 57 2.08 7.14 -5.20
C LEU A 57 1.03 6.25 -5.86
N CYS A 58 1.13 6.08 -7.18
CA CYS A 58 0.34 5.12 -7.92
C CYS A 58 1.23 4.25 -8.80
N VAL A 59 1.03 2.93 -8.74
CA VAL A 59 1.62 2.02 -9.73
C VAL A 59 0.70 1.99 -10.93
N LEU A 60 1.27 2.33 -12.09
CA LEU A 60 0.62 2.23 -13.38
C LEU A 60 1.23 1.07 -14.16
N GLU A 61 0.39 0.18 -14.66
CA GLU A 61 0.79 -0.86 -15.60
C GLU A 61 0.78 -0.30 -17.02
N ARG A 62 1.86 -0.51 -17.77
CA ARG A 62 1.93 -0.13 -19.18
C ARG A 62 1.23 -1.20 -20.02
N VAL A 63 0.08 -0.84 -20.57
CA VAL A 63 -0.68 -1.68 -21.51
C VAL A 63 -0.88 -0.95 -22.85
N PRO A 64 -1.18 -1.67 -23.94
CA PRO A 64 -1.61 -1.03 -25.19
C PRO A 64 -2.79 -0.09 -24.96
N GLY A 65 -2.73 1.12 -25.49
CA GLY A 65 -3.78 2.15 -25.30
C GLY A 65 -3.53 3.11 -24.14
N GLY A 66 -2.50 2.88 -23.32
CA GLY A 66 -2.07 3.81 -22.28
C GLY A 66 -1.85 3.14 -20.92
N PRO A 67 -1.14 3.79 -20.00
CA PRO A 67 -0.94 3.26 -18.66
C PRO A 67 -2.27 3.19 -17.90
N ARG A 68 -2.48 2.12 -17.13
CA ARG A 68 -3.65 1.97 -16.26
C ARG A 68 -3.23 1.87 -14.78
N PRO A 69 -3.95 2.52 -13.84
CA PRO A 69 -3.59 2.48 -12.43
C PRO A 69 -3.98 1.13 -11.82
N VAL A 70 -3.04 0.42 -11.20
CA VAL A 70 -3.25 -0.94 -10.66
C VAL A 70 -3.03 -1.05 -9.15
N PHE A 71 -2.35 -0.06 -8.56
CA PHE A 71 -2.09 -0.02 -7.12
C PHE A 71 -2.01 1.42 -6.63
N ALA A 72 -2.70 1.73 -5.54
CA ALA A 72 -2.62 3.03 -4.87
C ALA A 72 -1.82 2.93 -3.57
N PHE A 73 -1.07 3.97 -3.24
CA PHE A 73 -0.35 4.09 -1.98
C PHE A 73 -0.67 5.43 -1.33
N GLU A 74 -0.96 5.36 -0.03
CA GLU A 74 -1.11 6.50 0.89
C GLU A 74 -0.05 6.39 1.98
N GLY A 75 0.79 7.41 2.12
CA GLY A 75 1.80 7.54 3.17
C GLY A 75 1.38 8.60 4.17
N LYS A 76 1.63 8.38 5.46
CA LYS A 76 1.38 9.37 6.52
C LYS A 76 2.64 9.63 7.32
N GLN A 77 2.81 10.89 7.69
CA GLN A 77 3.88 11.32 8.59
C GLN A 77 3.74 10.69 10.00
N GLY A 78 4.83 10.14 10.51
CA GLY A 78 4.91 9.66 11.89
C GLY A 78 4.15 8.36 12.14
N PRO A 79 4.32 7.75 13.32
CA PRO A 79 3.46 6.65 13.77
C PRO A 79 2.04 7.16 14.08
N MET A 80 1.03 6.44 13.60
CA MET A 80 -0.37 6.73 13.86
C MET A 80 -0.93 5.93 15.04
N ASN A 81 -1.87 6.55 15.77
CA ASN A 81 -2.73 5.86 16.73
C ASN A 81 -3.92 5.17 16.02
N GLN A 82 -4.67 4.35 16.76
CA GLN A 82 -5.79 3.56 16.21
C GLN A 82 -6.87 4.39 15.51
N THR A 83 -7.23 5.56 16.06
CA THR A 83 -8.25 6.43 15.49
C THR A 83 -7.79 6.98 14.14
N GLN A 84 -6.51 7.37 14.04
CA GLN A 84 -5.90 7.83 12.78
C GLN A 84 -5.88 6.71 11.75
N TRP A 85 -5.40 5.50 12.11
CA TRP A 85 -5.43 4.34 11.22
C TRP A 85 -6.84 4.04 10.68
N THR A 86 -7.87 4.09 11.53
CA THR A 86 -9.24 3.80 11.10
C THR A 86 -9.74 4.83 10.08
N ALA A 87 -9.48 6.12 10.32
CA ALA A 87 -9.87 7.19 9.41
C ALA A 87 -9.15 7.07 8.06
N ASP A 88 -7.83 6.85 8.10
CA ASP A 88 -6.99 6.83 6.92
C ASP A 88 -7.15 5.55 6.09
N VAL A 89 -7.55 4.42 6.70
CA VAL A 89 -7.98 3.23 5.95
C VAL A 89 -9.19 3.55 5.07
N GLY A 90 -10.14 4.36 5.56
CA GLY A 90 -11.28 4.81 4.77
C GLY A 90 -10.86 5.65 3.56
N GLN A 91 -9.93 6.58 3.78
CA GLN A 91 -9.36 7.42 2.72
C GLN A 91 -8.63 6.56 1.67
N ALA A 92 -7.71 5.70 2.10
CA ALA A 92 -6.95 4.82 1.22
C ALA A 92 -7.87 3.87 0.43
N ALA A 93 -8.91 3.32 1.06
CA ALA A 93 -9.90 2.50 0.36
C ALA A 93 -10.67 3.27 -0.72
N GLY A 94 -10.98 4.55 -0.47
CA GLY A 94 -11.56 5.43 -1.48
C GLY A 94 -10.70 5.54 -2.74
N TYR A 95 -9.38 5.60 -2.57
CA TYR A 95 -8.44 5.62 -3.70
C TYR A 95 -8.36 4.27 -4.41
N ILE A 96 -8.27 3.19 -3.63
CA ILE A 96 -8.18 1.83 -4.16
C ILE A 96 -9.42 1.44 -4.95
N SER A 97 -10.60 1.92 -4.55
CA SER A 97 -11.86 1.67 -5.28
C SER A 97 -11.82 2.17 -6.73
N GLN A 98 -10.95 3.12 -7.04
CA GLN A 98 -10.78 3.76 -8.34
C GLN A 98 -9.66 3.13 -9.19
N MET A 99 -8.94 2.15 -8.64
CA MET A 99 -7.92 1.41 -9.39
C MET A 99 -8.56 0.47 -10.40
N THR A 100 -7.77 0.07 -11.39
CA THR A 100 -8.16 -0.97 -12.34
C THR A 100 -8.32 -2.30 -11.60
N PRO A 101 -9.47 -2.99 -11.70
CA PRO A 101 -9.60 -4.35 -11.23
C PRO A 101 -8.55 -5.25 -11.89
N LEU A 102 -7.92 -6.11 -11.09
CA LEU A 102 -7.06 -7.17 -11.59
C LEU A 102 -7.90 -8.38 -12.02
N HIS A 103 -7.26 -9.42 -12.54
CA HIS A 103 -7.95 -10.58 -13.13
C HIS A 103 -8.91 -11.31 -12.16
N ASN A 104 -8.64 -11.22 -10.85
CA ASN A 104 -9.50 -11.80 -9.81
C ASN A 104 -10.69 -10.88 -9.45
N GLY A 105 -10.89 -9.79 -10.18
CA GLY A 105 -11.93 -8.78 -9.96
C GLY A 105 -11.64 -7.83 -8.79
N ARG A 106 -10.48 -7.94 -8.15
CA ARG A 106 -10.12 -7.20 -6.94
C ARG A 106 -9.18 -6.04 -7.26
N ARG A 107 -9.14 -5.06 -6.37
CA ARG A 107 -8.25 -3.89 -6.45
C ARG A 107 -7.38 -3.84 -5.21
N TYR A 108 -6.18 -3.30 -5.34
CA TYR A 108 -5.18 -3.35 -4.27
C TYR A 108 -4.58 -1.98 -4.00
N GLY A 109 -4.12 -1.79 -2.77
CA GLY A 109 -3.30 -0.65 -2.41
C GLY A 109 -2.74 -0.78 -1.00
N MET A 110 -2.21 0.32 -0.50
CA MET A 110 -1.52 0.35 0.78
C MET A 110 -1.71 1.69 1.49
N LEU A 111 -1.79 1.62 2.81
CA LEU A 111 -1.62 2.74 3.72
C LEU A 111 -0.37 2.50 4.57
N ALA A 112 0.56 3.44 4.66
CA ALA A 112 1.75 3.30 5.47
C ALA A 112 1.99 4.51 6.37
N SER A 113 2.51 4.29 7.57
CA SER A 113 2.75 5.31 8.59
C SER A 113 3.77 4.78 9.59
N GLY A 114 4.79 5.58 9.89
CA GLY A 114 5.84 5.12 10.80
C GLY A 114 6.54 3.87 10.26
N ASP A 115 6.79 2.92 11.15
CA ASP A 115 7.26 1.56 10.85
C ASP A 115 6.13 0.61 10.41
N GLY A 116 4.89 1.10 10.38
CA GLY A 116 3.70 0.31 10.11
C GLY A 116 3.11 0.52 8.73
N PHE A 117 2.40 -0.50 8.27
CA PHE A 117 1.61 -0.41 7.04
C PHE A 117 0.46 -1.40 7.05
N ILE A 118 -0.51 -1.10 6.21
CA ILE A 118 -1.67 -1.90 5.90
C ILE A 118 -1.76 -2.09 4.39
N ILE A 119 -1.78 -3.34 3.92
CA ILE A 119 -2.19 -3.64 2.55
C ILE A 119 -3.70 -3.76 2.53
N LEU A 120 -4.35 -3.18 1.54
CA LEU A 120 -5.80 -3.15 1.38
C LEU A 120 -6.17 -3.83 0.07
N GLU A 121 -7.25 -4.59 0.11
CA GLU A 121 -7.92 -5.21 -1.02
C GLU A 121 -9.37 -4.73 -1.04
N TYR A 122 -9.80 -4.24 -2.19
CA TYR A 122 -11.16 -3.76 -2.42
C TYR A 122 -11.88 -4.68 -3.40
N THR A 123 -13.07 -5.14 -3.00
CA THR A 123 -13.98 -5.89 -3.87
C THR A 123 -15.17 -5.00 -4.22
N PRO A 124 -15.38 -4.63 -5.51
CA PRO A 124 -16.56 -3.86 -5.90
C PRO A 124 -17.86 -4.54 -5.51
N GLY A 125 -18.77 -3.80 -4.88
CA GLY A 125 -20.06 -4.31 -4.40
C GLY A 125 -20.00 -5.19 -3.16
N GLY A 126 -18.79 -5.47 -2.63
CA GLY A 126 -18.62 -6.13 -1.33
C GLY A 126 -18.79 -5.12 -0.19
N GLY A 127 -19.51 -5.51 0.86
CA GLY A 127 -19.84 -4.62 1.98
C GLY A 127 -18.66 -4.12 2.81
N GLN A 128 -17.44 -4.68 2.66
CA GLN A 128 -16.25 -4.28 3.42
C GLN A 128 -14.94 -4.41 2.62
N ASN A 129 -14.04 -3.44 2.81
CA ASN A 129 -12.64 -3.51 2.35
C ASN A 129 -11.90 -4.57 3.16
N GLN A 130 -11.08 -5.38 2.51
CA GLN A 130 -10.25 -6.37 3.19
C GLN A 130 -8.85 -5.82 3.46
N VAL A 131 -8.39 -5.89 4.70
CA VAL A 131 -7.01 -5.55 5.09
C VAL A 131 -6.10 -6.77 4.86
N LEU A 132 -5.26 -6.85 3.84
CA LEU A 132 -4.47 -8.07 3.62
C LEU A 132 -3.32 -8.30 4.60
N LYS A 133 -2.80 -7.24 5.22
CA LYS A 133 -1.70 -7.34 6.19
C LYS A 133 -1.61 -6.09 7.04
N VAL A 134 -1.15 -6.27 8.27
CA VAL A 134 -0.79 -5.20 9.21
C VAL A 134 0.62 -5.48 9.72
N THR A 135 1.47 -4.45 9.80
CA THR A 135 2.75 -4.54 10.54
C THR A 135 2.96 -3.26 11.36
N GLY A 136 3.69 -3.34 12.47
CA GLY A 136 3.93 -2.24 13.41
C GLY A 136 3.48 -2.57 14.83
N ALA A 137 4.29 -2.26 15.84
CA ALA A 137 4.04 -2.68 17.23
C ALA A 137 2.74 -2.10 17.82
N ASN A 138 2.36 -0.88 17.41
CA ASN A 138 1.17 -0.16 17.89
C ASN A 138 -0.13 -0.53 17.15
N LEU A 139 -0.01 -1.29 16.07
CA LEU A 139 -1.11 -1.65 15.17
C LEU A 139 -1.76 -2.98 15.55
N ALA A 140 -0.98 -3.94 16.05
CA ALA A 140 -1.48 -5.25 16.46
C ALA A 140 -2.51 -5.19 17.60
N SER A 141 -2.39 -4.20 18.50
CA SER A 141 -3.32 -3.96 19.61
C SER A 141 -4.62 -3.26 19.21
N ALA A 142 -4.60 -2.51 18.10
CA ALA A 142 -5.73 -1.69 17.63
C ALA A 142 -6.81 -2.50 16.89
N TYR A 143 -6.48 -3.70 16.41
CA TYR A 143 -7.37 -4.51 15.57
C TYR A 143 -7.79 -5.83 16.25
N ASN A 144 -8.03 -5.80 17.57
CA ASN A 144 -8.38 -6.96 18.40
C ASN A 144 -9.73 -7.61 17.99
N THR A 145 -9.66 -8.57 17.06
CA THR A 145 -10.56 -9.72 16.76
C THR A 145 -12.05 -9.48 16.46
N THR A 146 -12.39 -9.55 15.17
CA THR A 146 -13.32 -10.54 14.57
C THR A 146 -12.55 -11.13 13.37
N PRO A 147 -12.52 -12.46 13.15
CA PRO A 147 -11.32 -13.19 12.72
C PRO A 147 -10.67 -12.64 11.45
N TRP A 148 -9.62 -11.85 11.68
CA TRP A 148 -8.68 -11.41 10.65
C TRP A 148 -7.39 -12.26 10.66
N ASP A 149 -7.33 -13.18 11.63
CA ASP A 149 -6.21 -14.07 11.94
C ASP A 149 -5.88 -15.06 10.82
N ALA A 150 -6.83 -15.30 9.89
CA ALA A 150 -6.60 -16.18 8.76
C ALA A 150 -5.59 -15.63 7.73
N TYR A 151 -5.31 -14.32 7.73
CA TYR A 151 -4.40 -13.69 6.76
C TYR A 151 -3.24 -12.89 7.38
N ALA A 152 -3.32 -12.54 8.67
CA ALA A 152 -2.28 -11.82 9.41
C ALA A 152 -0.92 -12.57 9.49
N GLN A 153 -0.87 -13.86 9.15
CA GLN A 153 0.35 -14.68 9.27
C GLN A 153 1.30 -14.64 8.06
N ARG A 154 1.03 -13.86 6.99
CA ARG A 154 1.97 -13.81 5.85
C ARG A 154 3.08 -12.78 6.09
N ALA A 155 4.12 -13.22 6.78
CA ALA A 155 5.36 -12.47 7.01
C ALA A 155 6.01 -12.00 5.69
N ASN A 156 6.71 -10.86 5.76
CA ASN A 156 7.40 -10.14 4.66
C ASN A 156 6.52 -9.25 3.73
N VAL A 157 6.76 -7.94 3.78
CA VAL A 157 6.13 -6.93 2.90
C VAL A 157 6.40 -7.28 1.44
N ASP A 158 7.66 -7.61 1.16
CA ASP A 158 8.17 -7.87 -0.18
C ASP A 158 7.50 -9.11 -0.78
N ALA A 159 7.15 -10.10 0.04
CA ALA A 159 6.43 -11.28 -0.42
C ALA A 159 4.98 -10.98 -0.81
N ILE A 160 4.28 -10.11 -0.09
CA ILE A 160 2.89 -9.75 -0.41
C ILE A 160 2.85 -8.80 -1.61
N VAL A 161 3.67 -7.77 -1.61
CA VAL A 161 3.77 -6.86 -2.75
C VAL A 161 4.25 -7.62 -3.99
N GLY A 162 5.18 -8.58 -3.83
CA GLY A 162 5.60 -9.49 -4.89
C GLY A 162 4.49 -10.42 -5.38
N ALA A 163 3.63 -10.95 -4.49
CA ALA A 163 2.46 -11.72 -4.89
C ALA A 163 1.45 -10.87 -5.66
N ILE A 164 1.23 -9.61 -5.25
CA ILE A 164 0.39 -8.67 -6.00
C ILE A 164 1.02 -8.40 -7.36
N ALA A 165 2.32 -8.16 -7.43
CA ALA A 165 3.03 -7.97 -8.70
C ALA A 165 2.89 -9.18 -9.63
N GLN A 166 2.94 -10.41 -9.11
CA GLN A 166 2.67 -11.63 -9.89
C GLN A 166 1.23 -11.65 -10.40
N VAL A 167 0.25 -11.32 -9.56
CA VAL A 167 -1.18 -11.24 -9.96
C VAL A 167 -1.38 -10.22 -11.08
N VAL A 168 -0.66 -9.10 -11.06
CA VAL A 168 -0.70 -8.09 -12.13
C VAL A 168 0.03 -8.60 -13.39
N ALA A 169 1.21 -9.19 -13.26
CA ALA A 169 2.04 -9.63 -14.39
C ALA A 169 1.43 -10.79 -15.21
N HIS A 170 0.58 -11.62 -14.62
CA HIS A 170 -0.14 -12.69 -15.33
C HIS A 170 -1.32 -12.18 -16.20
N THR A 171 -1.35 -10.89 -16.54
CA THR A 171 -2.40 -10.27 -17.36
C THR A 171 -1.98 -9.91 -18.80
N ALA A 172 -0.85 -10.46 -19.27
CA ALA A 172 -0.40 -10.38 -20.66
C ALA A 172 -0.83 -11.61 -21.49
#